data_AF-A0A1F9FF08-F1
#
_entry.id   AF-A0A1F9FF08-F1
#
_cell.length_a   1.000
_cell.length_b   1.000
_cell.length_c   1.000
_cell.angle_alpha   90.00
_cell.angle_beta   90.00
_cell.angle_gamma   90.00
#
_symmetry.space_group_name_H-M   'P 1'
#
loop_
_entity.id
_entity.type
_entity.pdbx_description
1 polymer ?
#
loop_
_entity_poly.entity_id
_entity_poly.type
_entity_poly.pdbx_seq_one_letter_code
_entity_poly.pdbx_strand_id
1 'polypeptide(L)'
;MTTRTHRARSGQPDRRARLVVAAGALLFAAACPPPPNFLDGSIKESHDLSFDKVEVRFFPEQATFEVAYFKELSDDGSTGVDTVAKLVFAQPEGGVVVDEPITLDPAVDVMDRVTADQDVFPGLREGEVTFSAPAAVGETTAGEFSTTFTNGKTLNGGFEGELLSCSFDTEDVCGSGA
;
A
#
# COMPACT_ATOMS: atom_id res chain seq x y z
N MET A 1 1.62 -3.80 -85.28
CA MET A 1 3.04 -3.52 -85.56
C MET A 1 3.17 -2.09 -86.10
N THR A 2 2.98 -1.07 -85.25
CA THR A 2 3.24 0.37 -85.53
C THR A 2 3.30 1.04 -84.15
N THR A 3 4.44 1.37 -83.52
CA THR A 3 5.50 2.35 -83.83
C THR A 3 5.12 3.82 -83.55
N ARG A 4 5.74 4.40 -82.49
CA ARG A 4 6.10 5.86 -82.35
C ARG A 4 4.95 6.87 -82.07
N THR A 5 5.14 8.04 -81.40
CA THR A 5 6.33 8.79 -80.89
C THR A 5 5.97 9.68 -79.66
N HIS A 6 7.01 10.22 -78.97
CA HIS A 6 7.02 11.36 -78.01
C HIS A 6 5.96 12.47 -78.23
N ARG A 7 5.51 13.24 -77.21
CA ARG A 7 6.24 14.26 -76.40
C ARG A 7 5.35 14.71 -75.21
N ALA A 8 5.74 15.52 -74.20
CA ALA A 8 6.98 16.25 -73.90
C ALA A 8 7.30 16.27 -72.38
N ARG A 9 7.14 17.42 -71.69
CA ARG A 9 7.34 17.71 -70.25
C ARG A 9 6.49 18.92 -69.83
N SER A 10 5.89 18.85 -68.64
CA SER A 10 5.89 19.93 -67.63
C SER A 10 5.85 19.20 -66.27
N GLY A 11 6.59 19.59 -65.24
CA GLY A 11 7.13 20.90 -64.95
C GLY A 11 6.50 21.42 -63.66
N GLN A 12 6.61 20.65 -62.56
CA GLN A 12 6.09 21.02 -61.26
C GLN A 12 7.25 21.11 -60.26
N PRO A 13 7.44 22.26 -59.57
CA PRO A 13 8.64 22.53 -58.80
C PRO A 13 8.64 21.82 -57.45
N ASP A 14 9.87 21.64 -56.92
CA ASP A 14 10.20 21.00 -55.66
C ASP A 14 9.38 21.52 -54.47
N ARG A 15 8.30 20.81 -54.12
CA ARG A 15 7.74 20.87 -52.77
C ARG A 15 8.69 20.11 -51.85
N ARG A 16 9.73 20.82 -51.39
CA ARG A 16 10.58 20.42 -50.27
C ARG A 16 9.71 20.27 -49.02
N ALA A 17 9.10 19.11 -48.88
CA ALA A 17 8.47 18.68 -47.65
C ALA A 17 9.57 18.58 -46.59
N ARG A 18 9.74 19.66 -45.82
CA ARG A 18 10.45 19.61 -44.54
C ARG A 18 9.62 18.73 -43.63
N LEU A 19 9.89 17.43 -43.69
CA LEU A 19 9.36 16.46 -42.75
C LEU A 19 9.91 16.87 -41.38
N VAL A 20 9.09 17.56 -40.60
CA VAL A 20 9.43 17.89 -39.22
C VAL A 20 9.47 16.55 -38.48
N VAL A 21 10.69 16.05 -38.25
CA VAL A 21 10.92 14.93 -37.34
C VAL A 21 10.67 15.48 -35.93
N ALA A 22 9.39 15.55 -35.57
CA ALA A 22 8.96 15.62 -34.19
C ALA A 22 9.31 14.27 -33.57
N ALA A 23 10.58 14.11 -33.19
CA ALA A 23 11.04 13.01 -32.37
C ALA A 23 10.24 13.09 -31.07
N GLY A 24 9.22 12.23 -30.97
CA GLY A 24 8.40 12.15 -29.78
C GLY A 24 9.31 11.86 -28.60
N ALA A 25 9.45 12.84 -27.71
CA ALA A 25 9.97 12.59 -26.38
C ALA A 25 8.97 11.64 -25.74
N LEU A 26 9.29 10.34 -25.81
CA LEU A 26 8.65 9.32 -25.01
C LEU A 26 8.73 9.83 -23.59
N LEU A 27 7.57 10.19 -23.05
CA LEU A 27 7.39 10.42 -21.64
C LEU A 27 7.71 9.09 -20.98
N PHE A 28 8.97 8.92 -20.59
CA PHE A 28 9.35 8.11 -19.45
C PHE A 28 8.65 8.75 -18.25
N ALA A 29 7.35 8.45 -18.12
CA ALA A 29 6.66 8.53 -16.86
C ALA A 29 7.53 7.70 -15.93
N ALA A 30 8.28 8.37 -15.06
CA ALA A 30 9.08 7.72 -14.06
C ALA A 30 8.10 6.86 -13.28
N ALA A 31 8.22 5.54 -13.43
CA ALA A 31 7.57 4.58 -12.57
C ALA A 31 8.27 4.72 -11.20
N CYS A 32 7.90 5.79 -10.50
CA CYS A 32 8.16 5.88 -9.07
C CYS A 32 7.49 4.63 -8.50
N PRO A 33 8.25 3.73 -7.84
CA PRO A 33 7.62 2.62 -7.16
C PRO A 33 6.56 3.22 -6.23
N PRO A 34 5.40 2.55 -6.06
CA PRO A 34 4.38 3.01 -5.12
C PRO A 34 5.06 3.23 -3.75
N PRO A 35 4.66 4.27 -2.99
CA PRO A 35 5.20 4.48 -1.66
C PRO A 35 4.97 3.19 -0.85
N PRO A 36 5.98 2.69 -0.11
CA PRO A 36 5.89 1.38 0.54
C PRO A 36 4.80 1.34 1.62
N ASN A 37 4.53 2.50 2.23
CA ASN A 37 3.42 2.71 3.13
C ASN A 37 2.24 3.37 2.38
N PHE A 38 1.08 2.71 2.35
CA PHE A 38 -0.16 3.28 1.78
C PHE A 38 -1.43 2.68 2.40
N LEU A 39 -2.55 3.39 2.30
CA LEU A 39 -3.90 2.89 2.55
C LEU A 39 -4.81 3.30 1.39
N ASP A 40 -5.57 2.36 0.81
CA ASP A 40 -6.54 2.62 -0.24
C ASP A 40 -7.75 1.66 -0.14
N GLY A 41 -8.82 1.92 -0.87
CA GLY A 41 -10.02 1.08 -0.94
C GLY A 41 -11.30 1.90 -0.99
N SER A 42 -12.44 1.22 -1.08
CA SER A 42 -13.76 1.87 -1.11
C SER A 42 -14.21 2.42 0.25
N ILE A 43 -13.54 2.05 1.35
CA ILE A 43 -13.84 2.60 2.68
C ILE A 43 -13.46 4.08 2.83
N LYS A 44 -12.52 4.57 2.00
CA LYS A 44 -12.07 5.98 1.97
C LYS A 44 -13.14 6.99 1.55
N GLU A 45 -14.23 6.52 0.95
CA GLU A 45 -15.41 7.35 0.65
C GLU A 45 -16.16 7.82 1.91
N SER A 46 -15.92 7.16 3.04
CA SER A 46 -16.58 7.45 4.31
C SER A 46 -15.63 7.69 5.50
N HIS A 47 -14.34 7.39 5.36
CA HIS A 47 -13.33 7.56 6.42
C HIS A 47 -12.08 8.23 5.83
N ASP A 48 -11.47 9.15 6.57
CA ASP A 48 -10.14 9.66 6.24
C ASP A 48 -9.08 8.57 6.49
N LEU A 49 -8.31 8.24 5.44
CA LEU A 49 -7.22 7.26 5.47
C LEU A 49 -5.83 7.90 5.39
N SER A 50 -5.72 9.23 5.52
CA SER A 50 -4.41 9.89 5.63
C SER A 50 -3.75 9.58 6.98
N PHE A 51 -2.47 9.23 6.95
CA PHE A 51 -1.64 8.89 8.10
C PHE A 51 -0.23 9.45 7.90
N ASP A 52 0.52 9.59 8.99
CA ASP A 52 1.89 10.13 9.01
C ASP A 52 2.93 9.04 9.30
N LYS A 53 2.56 7.99 10.04
CA LYS A 53 3.45 6.91 10.48
C LYS A 53 2.79 5.53 10.34
N VAL A 54 3.61 4.51 10.10
CA VAL A 54 3.25 3.09 10.25
C VAL A 54 4.14 2.47 11.33
N GLU A 55 3.58 1.58 12.15
CA GLU A 55 4.33 0.71 13.05
C GLU A 55 3.95 -0.75 12.79
N VAL A 56 4.93 -1.64 12.86
CA VAL A 56 4.72 -3.09 12.82
C VAL A 56 5.23 -3.68 14.12
N ARG A 57 4.35 -4.43 14.82
CA ARG A 57 4.62 -4.99 16.14
C ARG A 57 4.34 -6.48 16.13
N PHE A 58 5.10 -7.21 16.94
CA PHE A 58 4.87 -8.62 17.23
C PHE A 58 4.73 -8.83 18.74
N PHE A 59 3.69 -9.56 19.12
CA PHE A 59 3.37 -9.93 20.50
C PHE A 59 3.67 -11.43 20.68
N PRO A 60 4.89 -11.82 21.10
CA PRO A 60 5.32 -13.22 21.12
C PRO A 60 4.50 -14.10 22.07
N GLU A 61 3.94 -13.51 23.14
CA GLU A 61 3.08 -14.21 24.12
C GLU A 61 1.75 -14.68 23.51
N GLN A 62 1.28 -14.00 22.46
CA GLN A 62 0.02 -14.29 21.76
C GLN A 62 0.27 -14.76 20.32
N ALA A 63 1.53 -14.86 19.89
CA ALA A 63 1.94 -15.12 18.51
C ALA A 63 1.14 -14.28 17.50
N THR A 64 1.02 -12.97 17.75
CA THR A 64 0.14 -12.06 17.01
C THR A 64 0.93 -10.88 16.45
N PHE A 65 0.64 -10.47 15.22
CA PHE A 65 1.14 -9.27 14.58
C PHE A 65 0.13 -8.12 14.68
N GLU A 66 0.63 -6.90 14.79
CA GLU A 66 -0.15 -5.67 14.66
C GLU A 66 0.53 -4.74 13.64
N VAL A 67 -0.22 -4.28 12.64
CA VAL A 67 0.17 -3.23 11.70
C VAL A 67 -0.73 -2.02 11.95
N ALA A 68 -0.16 -0.95 12.49
CA ALA A 68 -0.90 0.24 12.91
C ALA A 68 -0.49 1.47 12.09
N TYR A 69 -1.49 2.22 11.62
CA TYR A 69 -1.35 3.45 10.85
C TYR A 69 -1.78 4.63 11.71
N PHE A 70 -0.85 5.54 11.99
CA PHE A 70 -1.03 6.63 12.93
C PHE A 70 -1.01 8.00 12.23
N LYS A 71 -1.86 8.90 12.70
CA LYS A 71 -1.90 10.31 12.31
C LYS A 71 -1.59 11.19 13.51
N GLU A 72 -0.70 12.16 13.33
CA GLU A 72 -0.36 13.12 14.39
C GLU A 72 -1.46 14.19 14.48
N LEU A 73 -2.05 14.32 15.67
CA LEU A 73 -3.02 15.37 15.95
C LEU A 73 -2.28 16.58 16.51
N SER A 74 -2.31 17.67 15.74
CA SER A 74 -1.80 19.00 16.14
C SER A 74 -2.92 20.03 16.06
N ASP A 75 -3.80 20.01 17.06
CA ASP A 75 -4.76 21.07 17.33
C ASP A 75 -4.45 21.73 18.69
N ASP A 76 -4.85 23.00 18.83
CA ASP A 76 -4.87 23.84 20.04
C ASP A 76 -3.65 23.91 21.01
N GLY A 77 -2.55 23.21 20.72
CA GLY A 77 -1.39 23.09 21.59
C GLY A 77 -1.34 21.78 22.39
N SER A 78 -2.25 20.84 22.12
CA SER A 78 -2.16 19.45 22.57
C SER A 78 -1.64 18.55 21.44
N THR A 79 -0.60 17.76 21.72
CA THR A 79 -0.08 16.75 20.79
C THR A 79 -0.75 15.42 21.06
N GLY A 80 -1.60 14.96 20.13
CA GLY A 80 -2.24 13.65 20.19
C GLY A 80 -1.78 12.73 19.05
N VAL A 81 -2.15 11.46 19.13
CA VAL A 81 -1.98 10.48 18.05
C VAL A 81 -3.32 9.78 17.83
N ASP A 82 -3.75 9.71 16.58
CA ASP A 82 -4.96 9.02 16.13
C ASP A 82 -4.58 7.70 15.41
N THR A 83 -5.35 6.63 15.60
CA THR A 83 -5.14 5.35 14.91
C THR A 83 -6.12 5.22 13.74
N VAL A 84 -5.62 5.58 12.56
CA VAL A 84 -6.36 5.67 11.30
C VAL A 84 -6.87 4.30 10.84
N ALA A 85 -6.02 3.28 11.00
CA ALA A 85 -6.32 1.87 10.76
C ALA A 85 -5.37 0.99 11.58
N LYS A 86 -5.84 -0.17 12.03
CA LYS A 86 -5.06 -1.15 12.78
C LYS A 86 -5.46 -2.57 12.41
N LEU A 87 -4.54 -3.31 11.80
CA LEU A 87 -4.71 -4.72 11.47
C LEU A 87 -4.02 -5.58 12.53
N VAL A 88 -4.77 -6.45 13.21
CA VAL A 88 -4.26 -7.41 14.20
C VAL A 88 -4.55 -8.82 13.69
N PHE A 89 -3.54 -9.68 13.60
CA PHE A 89 -3.69 -11.03 13.05
C PHE A 89 -2.72 -12.06 13.65
N ALA A 90 -3.15 -13.32 13.69
CA ALA A 90 -2.35 -14.42 14.19
C ALA A 90 -1.15 -14.77 13.27
N GLN A 91 -0.03 -15.17 13.87
CA GLN A 91 1.09 -15.79 13.17
C GLN A 91 0.67 -17.19 12.66
N PRO A 92 0.88 -17.52 11.38
CA PRO A 92 0.55 -18.84 10.84
C PRO A 92 1.38 -19.96 11.48
N GLU A 93 0.82 -21.18 11.52
CA GLU A 93 1.54 -22.36 12.01
C GLU A 93 2.79 -22.63 11.16
N GLY A 94 3.96 -22.62 11.79
CA GLY A 94 5.26 -22.71 11.11
C GLY A 94 5.99 -21.37 10.92
N GLY A 95 5.32 -20.25 11.18
CA GLY A 95 5.88 -18.90 11.05
C GLY A 95 5.68 -18.27 9.67
N VAL A 96 6.10 -17.02 9.52
CA VAL A 96 5.91 -16.23 8.29
C VAL A 96 6.86 -16.71 7.19
N VAL A 97 6.31 -17.03 6.02
CA VAL A 97 7.06 -17.30 4.78
C VAL A 97 6.91 -16.09 3.87
N VAL A 98 8.02 -15.60 3.32
CA VAL A 98 8.04 -14.45 2.41
C VAL A 98 7.37 -14.82 1.08
N ASP A 99 6.59 -13.88 0.52
CA ASP A 99 5.76 -14.02 -0.68
C ASP A 99 4.63 -15.08 -0.58
N GLU A 100 4.35 -15.65 0.59
CA GLU A 100 3.23 -16.56 0.83
C GLU A 100 2.05 -15.81 1.50
N PRO A 101 0.81 -15.90 0.98
CA PRO A 101 -0.33 -15.19 1.54
C PRO A 101 -0.84 -15.87 2.82
N ILE A 102 -1.03 -15.06 3.86
CA ILE A 102 -1.66 -15.43 5.13
C ILE A 102 -3.13 -15.03 5.05
N THR A 103 -4.05 -15.99 4.97
CA THR A 103 -5.48 -15.72 5.02
C THR A 103 -5.90 -15.30 6.42
N LEU A 104 -6.64 -14.19 6.53
CA LEU A 104 -7.18 -13.69 7.79
C LEU A 104 -8.46 -14.46 8.19
N ASP A 105 -8.56 -14.87 9.44
CA ASP A 105 -9.78 -15.45 10.04
C ASP A 105 -10.64 -14.34 10.68
N PRO A 106 -11.81 -13.99 10.12
CA PRO A 106 -12.68 -12.94 10.66
C PRO A 106 -13.25 -13.23 12.06
N ALA A 107 -13.06 -14.43 12.61
CA ALA A 107 -13.43 -14.78 13.98
C ALA A 107 -12.35 -14.44 15.03
N VAL A 108 -11.11 -14.16 14.59
CA VAL A 108 -9.93 -13.95 15.45
C VAL A 108 -9.21 -12.65 15.08
N ASP A 109 -9.00 -12.43 13.78
CA ASP A 109 -8.25 -11.30 13.24
C ASP A 109 -9.17 -10.08 13.07
N VAL A 110 -8.63 -8.89 13.33
CA VAL A 110 -9.41 -7.65 13.47
C VAL A 110 -8.79 -6.53 12.65
N MET A 111 -9.64 -5.78 11.95
CA MET A 111 -9.30 -4.51 11.30
C MET A 111 -10.07 -3.39 11.99
N ASP A 112 -9.39 -2.67 12.89
CA ASP A 112 -9.94 -1.62 13.73
C ASP A 112 -9.59 -0.22 13.22
N ARG A 113 -10.37 0.75 13.67
CA ARG A 113 -10.09 2.19 13.63
C ARG A 113 -10.33 2.71 15.05
N VAL A 114 -9.38 3.50 15.57
CA VAL A 114 -9.46 4.01 16.95
C VAL A 114 -9.23 5.52 16.90
N THR A 115 -10.27 6.24 16.47
CA THR A 115 -10.30 7.70 16.45
C THR A 115 -10.92 8.28 17.71
N ALA A 116 -10.61 9.55 17.98
CA ALA A 116 -11.26 10.34 19.03
C ALA A 116 -12.80 10.43 18.86
N ASP A 117 -13.28 10.32 17.62
CA ASP A 117 -14.70 10.38 17.26
C ASP A 117 -15.45 9.04 17.41
N GLN A 118 -14.79 7.97 17.87
CA GLN A 118 -15.33 6.60 17.96
C GLN A 118 -15.83 6.04 16.62
N ASP A 119 -15.21 6.48 15.52
CA ASP A 119 -15.51 6.03 14.16
C ASP A 119 -14.87 4.65 13.93
N VAL A 120 -15.70 3.60 13.86
CA VAL A 120 -15.26 2.20 13.79
C VAL A 120 -15.47 1.61 12.40
N PHE A 121 -14.49 0.84 11.92
CA PHE A 121 -14.68 0.07 10.71
C PHE A 121 -15.77 -1.02 10.90
N PRO A 122 -16.49 -1.41 9.84
CA PRO A 122 -17.40 -2.56 9.90
C PRO A 122 -16.58 -3.83 10.12
N GLY A 123 -17.16 -4.85 10.75
CA GLY A 123 -16.46 -6.12 10.98
C GLY A 123 -15.89 -6.72 9.68
N LEU A 124 -14.71 -7.35 9.80
CA LEU A 124 -14.02 -8.04 8.71
C LEU A 124 -14.90 -9.18 8.14
N ARG A 125 -14.81 -9.43 6.82
CA ARG A 125 -15.49 -10.55 6.15
C ARG A 125 -14.50 -11.55 5.56
N GLU A 126 -13.41 -11.05 4.98
CA GLU A 126 -12.29 -11.83 4.45
C GLU A 126 -11.10 -10.88 4.25
N GLY A 127 -9.88 -11.42 4.24
CA GLY A 127 -8.69 -10.69 3.84
C GLY A 127 -7.45 -11.58 3.80
N GLU A 128 -6.36 -11.03 3.28
CA GLU A 128 -5.07 -11.69 3.17
C GLU A 128 -3.94 -10.68 3.47
N VAL A 129 -2.84 -11.17 4.04
CA VAL A 129 -1.60 -10.43 4.28
C VAL A 129 -0.44 -11.18 3.65
N THR A 130 0.43 -10.50 2.92
CA THR A 130 1.64 -11.08 2.32
C THR A 130 2.86 -10.27 2.72
N PHE A 131 3.84 -10.92 3.34
CA PHE A 131 5.12 -10.30 3.67
C PHE A 131 6.08 -10.36 2.48
N SER A 132 6.62 -9.21 2.06
CA SER A 132 7.63 -9.09 1.00
C SER A 132 9.06 -9.01 1.54
N ALA A 133 9.22 -8.90 2.86
CA ALA A 133 10.48 -9.01 3.58
C ALA A 133 10.30 -9.89 4.85
N PRO A 134 11.38 -10.46 5.41
CA PRO A 134 11.29 -11.29 6.62
C PRO A 134 10.60 -10.58 7.80
N ALA A 135 9.82 -11.32 8.58
CA ALA A 135 9.23 -10.85 9.83
C ALA A 135 10.16 -11.14 11.03
N ALA A 136 11.37 -10.54 11.01
CA ALA A 136 12.37 -10.69 12.07
C ALA A 136 12.41 -9.46 12.99
N VAL A 137 12.34 -9.68 14.30
CA VAL A 137 12.32 -8.60 15.32
C VAL A 137 13.60 -7.77 15.25
N GLY A 138 13.47 -6.44 15.21
CA GLY A 138 14.58 -5.49 15.06
C GLY A 138 15.07 -5.32 13.62
N GLU A 139 14.51 -6.04 12.64
CA GLU A 139 14.77 -5.82 11.22
C GLU A 139 13.62 -5.04 10.56
N THR A 140 13.91 -4.40 9.42
CA THR A 140 12.86 -3.79 8.59
C THR A 140 12.05 -4.90 7.92
N THR A 141 10.78 -4.99 8.27
CA THR A 141 9.80 -5.86 7.62
C THR A 141 8.92 -5.04 6.68
N ALA A 142 8.36 -5.71 5.67
CA ALA A 142 7.52 -5.10 4.67
C ALA A 142 6.49 -6.10 4.14
N GLY A 143 5.35 -5.59 3.67
CA GLY A 143 4.28 -6.41 3.11
C GLY A 143 3.10 -5.59 2.65
N GLU A 144 2.08 -6.30 2.16
CA GLU A 144 0.80 -5.72 1.74
C GLU A 144 -0.36 -6.54 2.35
N PHE A 145 -1.51 -5.89 2.50
CA PHE A 145 -2.75 -6.55 2.89
C PHE A 145 -3.93 -6.11 2.00
N SER A 146 -4.91 -6.98 1.89
CA SER A 146 -6.19 -6.72 1.23
C SER A 146 -7.32 -7.22 2.13
N THR A 147 -8.32 -6.39 2.42
CA THR A 147 -9.48 -6.76 3.23
C THR A 147 -10.79 -6.35 2.58
N THR A 148 -11.82 -7.17 2.79
CA THR A 148 -13.22 -6.80 2.54
C THR A 148 -14.02 -6.90 3.83
N PHE A 149 -14.83 -5.89 4.10
CA PHE A 149 -15.69 -5.80 5.26
C PHE A 149 -17.07 -6.43 5.01
N THR A 150 -17.80 -6.66 6.09
CA THR A 150 -19.18 -7.17 6.10
C THR A 150 -20.19 -6.32 5.31
N ASN A 151 -19.94 -5.02 5.15
CA ASN A 151 -20.76 -4.13 4.30
C ASN A 151 -20.34 -4.13 2.81
N GLY A 152 -19.37 -4.95 2.42
CA GLY A 152 -18.84 -5.05 1.05
C GLY A 152 -17.83 -3.97 0.67
N LYS A 153 -17.50 -3.02 1.56
CA LYS A 153 -16.39 -2.08 1.34
C LYS A 153 -15.04 -2.78 1.53
N THR A 154 -13.98 -2.16 1.01
CA THR A 154 -12.62 -2.67 1.00
C THR A 154 -11.63 -1.69 1.64
N LEU A 155 -10.58 -2.25 2.26
CA LEU A 155 -9.38 -1.54 2.69
C LEU A 155 -8.16 -2.41 2.35
N ASN A 156 -7.22 -1.84 1.63
CA ASN A 156 -5.95 -2.44 1.26
C ASN A 156 -4.83 -1.51 1.75
N GLY A 157 -3.66 -2.05 2.04
CA GLY A 157 -2.52 -1.23 2.43
C GLY A 157 -1.19 -1.91 2.22
N GLY A 158 -0.16 -1.09 2.05
CA GLY A 158 1.24 -1.50 2.11
C GLY A 158 1.86 -1.01 3.41
N PHE A 159 2.74 -1.81 3.99
CA PHE A 159 3.51 -1.46 5.18
C PHE A 159 5.01 -1.73 4.99
N GLU A 160 5.83 -0.84 5.53
CA GLU A 160 7.28 -1.00 5.70
C GLU A 160 7.70 -0.29 7.00
N GLY A 161 8.37 -1.03 7.90
CA GLY A 161 8.83 -0.53 9.19
C GLY A 161 9.69 -1.53 9.96
N GLU A 162 10.36 -1.08 11.02
CA GLU A 162 11.06 -1.99 11.94
C GLU A 162 10.04 -2.85 12.70
N LEU A 163 10.26 -4.17 12.75
CA LEU A 163 9.39 -5.07 13.52
C LEU A 163 9.75 -5.00 15.02
N LEU A 164 8.90 -4.35 15.80
CA LEU A 164 9.08 -4.21 17.25
C LEU A 164 8.55 -5.45 17.99
N SER A 165 9.19 -5.84 19.10
CA SER A 165 8.66 -6.87 20.00
C SER A 165 8.05 -6.21 21.24
N CYS A 166 6.79 -6.49 21.53
CA CYS A 166 6.04 -5.85 22.61
C CYS A 166 5.45 -6.91 23.56
N SER A 167 5.45 -6.65 24.86
CA SER A 167 4.81 -7.51 25.88
C SER A 167 3.61 -6.79 26.52
N PHE A 168 2.63 -7.57 26.99
CA PHE A 168 1.39 -7.00 27.54
C PHE A 168 1.48 -6.59 29.03
N ASP A 169 2.51 -7.04 29.75
CA ASP A 169 2.58 -6.94 31.21
C ASP A 169 2.97 -5.56 31.78
N THR A 170 3.51 -4.64 30.95
CA THR A 170 3.95 -3.30 31.40
C THR A 170 3.77 -2.22 30.33
N GLU A 171 2.75 -1.37 30.50
CA GLU A 171 2.61 -0.02 29.92
C GLU A 171 3.06 0.13 28.44
N ASP A 172 2.64 -0.80 27.55
CA ASP A 172 2.95 -0.83 26.11
C ASP A 172 4.42 -0.53 25.76
N VAL A 173 5.37 -1.04 26.56
CA VAL A 173 6.81 -0.86 26.31
C VAL A 173 7.28 -1.83 25.23
N CYS A 174 7.13 -1.44 23.97
CA CYS A 174 7.76 -2.10 22.83
C CYS A 174 9.29 -1.93 22.88
N GLY A 175 10.03 -3.04 22.84
CA GLY A 175 11.48 -3.07 22.75
C GLY A 175 11.96 -3.26 21.31
N SER A 176 12.92 -2.45 20.88
CA SER A 176 13.80 -2.80 19.75
C SER A 176 14.67 -3.99 20.16
N GLY A 177 14.69 -5.06 19.36
CA GLY A 177 15.56 -6.21 19.59
C GLY A 177 17.04 -5.79 19.64
N ALA A 178 17.82 -6.36 20.56
CA ALA A 178 19.23 -6.03 20.80
C ALA A 178 20.16 -7.21 20.49
#